data_AF-A0A0T6UJ13-F1
#
_entry.id   AF-A0A0T6UJ13-F1
#
_cell.length_a   1.000
_cell.length_b   1.000
_cell.length_c   1.000
_cell.angle_alpha   90.00
_cell.angle_beta   90.00
_cell.angle_gamma   90.00
#
_symmetry.space_group_name_H-M   'P 1'
#
loop_
_entity.id
_entity.type
_entity.pdbx_description
1 polymer ?
#
loop_
_entity_poly.entity_id
_entity_poly.type
_entity_poly.pdbx_seq_one_letter_code
_entity_poly.pdbx_strand_id
1 'polypeptide(L)'
;MSTTANAKKSAQRQPAEIIFKAELQRLAAMDLGPVPPGWRMSPIAVEKFILGDENLGIERKFVADRAMVTRIIISLCTNRGCLLVGEPGTAKSWLSELLVAAISGNSTLTLQGGAVTQVQQLLYGWNPAILASQGPCYEALVPSPLLRGMMEGRLVRFEEIARCPQMLQDALLSILSDRVVVIPEIAGDDGIILAREGFNLVATSNSVDAGVHEMSAALKRRLDFEEIRPIKNLPDEIGVVLRDVKKANERAGLKMELDTKLIEVLATMFHELRNGQTMDGRSTSRLAGAAMSTAEAVSVAHAACLNAWYYGGGKMTVENLIHHIIGSALKDNPDDRRRLKHYFETVVGLRKEWPWSEVYALRSLIQ
;
A
#
# COMPACT_ATOMS: atom_id res chain seq x y z
N MET A 1 -4.19 -44.81 15.89
CA MET A 1 -4.45 -43.84 14.81
C MET A 1 -4.73 -42.49 15.47
N SER A 2 -3.77 -41.57 15.45
CA SER A 2 -3.90 -40.22 16.02
C SER A 2 -3.58 -39.23 14.92
N THR A 3 -4.62 -38.75 14.25
CA THR A 3 -4.55 -37.61 13.33
C THR A 3 -4.29 -36.35 14.15
N THR A 4 -3.02 -35.98 14.29
CA THR A 4 -2.62 -34.62 14.68
C THR A 4 -3.07 -33.68 13.58
N ALA A 5 -4.25 -33.08 13.75
CA ALA A 5 -4.69 -31.95 12.97
C ALA A 5 -3.63 -30.85 13.13
N ASN A 6 -2.84 -30.65 12.08
CA ASN A 6 -1.84 -29.60 12.02
C ASN A 6 -2.58 -28.26 12.03
N ALA A 7 -2.80 -27.70 13.22
CA ALA A 7 -3.45 -26.42 13.39
C ALA A 7 -2.63 -25.36 12.66
N LYS A 8 -3.04 -25.00 11.44
CA LYS A 8 -2.37 -23.96 10.65
C LYS A 8 -2.35 -22.69 11.49
N LYS A 9 -1.14 -22.21 11.80
CA LYS A 9 -0.93 -20.92 12.49
C LYS A 9 -1.67 -19.82 11.71
N SER A 10 -2.24 -18.86 12.44
CA SER A 10 -2.95 -17.72 11.84
C SER A 10 -2.02 -16.91 10.93
N ALA A 11 -2.56 -16.36 9.84
CA ALA A 11 -1.80 -15.54 8.91
C ALA A 11 -1.28 -14.26 9.57
N GLN A 12 -0.04 -13.86 9.23
CA GLN A 12 0.59 -12.59 9.67
C GLN A 12 0.06 -11.35 8.96
N ARG A 13 -0.63 -11.49 7.82
CA ARG A 13 -1.41 -10.44 7.16
C ARG A 13 -2.55 -11.10 6.40
N GLN A 14 -3.78 -10.63 6.62
CA GLN A 14 -4.93 -11.06 5.83
C GLN A 14 -5.23 -9.99 4.77
N PRO A 15 -5.78 -10.37 3.61
CA PRO A 15 -6.25 -9.40 2.60
C PRO A 15 -7.36 -8.50 3.15
N ALA A 16 -7.49 -7.29 2.59
CA ALA A 16 -8.51 -6.32 2.98
C ALA A 16 -9.95 -6.87 2.93
N GLU A 17 -10.28 -7.71 1.93
CA GLU A 17 -11.60 -8.33 1.80
C GLU A 17 -11.94 -9.32 2.94
N ILE A 18 -10.91 -9.83 3.64
CA ILE A 18 -11.08 -10.68 4.82
C ILE A 18 -11.17 -9.83 6.08
N ILE A 19 -10.27 -8.85 6.22
CA ILE A 19 -10.25 -7.94 7.39
C ILE A 19 -11.56 -7.15 7.49
N PHE A 20 -12.04 -6.61 6.37
CA PHE A 20 -13.22 -5.75 6.31
C PHE A 20 -14.45 -6.46 5.74
N LYS A 21 -14.50 -7.80 5.86
CA LYS A 21 -15.59 -8.61 5.30
C LYS A 21 -16.97 -8.11 5.71
N ALA A 22 -17.15 -7.81 7.00
CA ALA A 22 -18.43 -7.34 7.54
C ALA A 22 -18.84 -5.97 6.97
N GLU A 23 -17.89 -5.05 6.81
CA GLU A 23 -18.13 -3.72 6.22
C GLU A 23 -18.48 -3.82 4.74
N LEU A 24 -17.75 -4.63 3.97
CA LEU A 24 -18.01 -4.87 2.55
C LEU A 24 -19.39 -5.51 2.33
N GLN A 25 -19.77 -6.49 3.15
CA GLN A 25 -21.09 -7.12 3.09
C GLN A 25 -22.22 -6.13 3.42
N ARG A 26 -22.03 -5.28 4.42
CA ARG A 26 -23.00 -4.24 4.78
C ARG A 26 -23.17 -3.22 3.67
N LEU A 27 -22.07 -2.76 3.09
CA LEU A 27 -22.10 -1.84 1.96
C LEU A 27 -22.81 -2.46 0.76
N ALA A 28 -22.46 -3.68 0.37
CA ALA A 28 -23.11 -4.38 -0.74
C ALA A 28 -24.62 -4.58 -0.52
N ALA A 29 -25.06 -4.85 0.72
CA ALA A 29 -26.47 -5.03 1.04
C ALA A 29 -27.30 -3.72 1.01
N MET A 30 -26.64 -2.57 1.23
CA MET A 30 -27.29 -1.24 1.25
C MET A 30 -26.99 -0.43 -0.01
N ASP A 31 -26.29 -1.01 -0.97
CA ASP A 31 -25.91 -0.36 -2.20
C ASP A 31 -27.09 -0.31 -3.19
N LEU A 32 -27.52 0.91 -3.50
CA LEU A 32 -28.61 1.18 -4.44
C LEU A 32 -28.08 1.77 -5.76
N GLY A 33 -26.76 1.94 -5.88
CA GLY A 33 -26.14 2.52 -7.06
C GLY A 33 -26.04 1.54 -8.23
N PRO A 34 -25.91 2.04 -9.48
CA PRO A 34 -25.62 1.18 -10.61
C PRO A 34 -24.23 0.54 -10.44
N VAL A 35 -24.17 -0.78 -10.67
CA VAL A 35 -22.93 -1.56 -10.56
C VAL A 35 -22.35 -1.80 -11.96
N PRO A 36 -21.12 -1.33 -12.25
CA PRO A 36 -20.46 -1.62 -13.50
C PRO A 36 -20.29 -3.12 -13.75
N PRO A 37 -20.26 -3.58 -15.01
CA PRO A 37 -20.08 -5.00 -15.31
C PRO A 37 -18.81 -5.60 -14.66
N GLY A 38 -18.97 -6.76 -14.02
CA GLY A 38 -17.92 -7.47 -13.30
C GLY A 38 -17.54 -6.92 -11.91
N TRP A 39 -18.10 -5.77 -11.50
CA TRP A 39 -17.87 -5.21 -10.17
C TRP A 39 -18.80 -5.85 -9.13
N ARG A 40 -18.37 -5.86 -7.87
CA ARG A 40 -19.17 -6.35 -6.74
C ARG A 40 -20.09 -5.31 -6.12
N MET A 41 -19.82 -4.03 -6.33
CA MET A 41 -20.59 -2.92 -5.77
C MET A 41 -20.38 -1.66 -6.62
N SER A 42 -21.24 -0.66 -6.43
CA SER A 42 -21.26 0.60 -7.16
C SER A 42 -20.04 1.47 -6.81
N PRO A 43 -19.66 2.41 -7.69
CA PRO A 43 -18.63 3.41 -7.42
C PRO A 43 -18.80 4.15 -6.09
N ILE A 44 -20.05 4.45 -5.71
CA ILE A 44 -20.38 5.14 -4.46
C ILE A 44 -20.09 4.24 -3.25
N ALA A 45 -20.44 2.95 -3.32
CA ALA A 45 -20.14 2.01 -2.25
C ALA A 45 -18.62 1.78 -2.09
N VAL A 46 -17.87 1.72 -3.20
CA VAL A 46 -16.39 1.66 -3.17
C VAL A 46 -15.81 2.91 -2.50
N GLU A 47 -16.31 4.09 -2.85
CA GLU A 47 -15.87 5.36 -2.25
C GLU A 47 -16.11 5.39 -0.74
N LYS A 48 -17.32 4.99 -0.30
CA LYS A 48 -17.68 4.87 1.13
C LYS A 48 -16.81 3.85 1.86
N PHE A 49 -16.48 2.73 1.21
CA PHE A 49 -15.57 1.74 1.79
C PHE A 49 -14.20 2.33 2.12
N ILE A 50 -13.66 3.17 1.23
CA ILE A 50 -12.32 3.77 1.34
C ILE A 50 -12.32 4.96 2.32
N LEU A 51 -13.24 5.90 2.12
CA LEU A 51 -13.29 7.17 2.86
C LEU A 51 -14.06 7.06 4.19
N GLY A 52 -14.75 5.95 4.42
CA GLY A 52 -15.61 5.75 5.57
C GLY A 52 -17.01 6.35 5.38
N ASP A 53 -17.95 5.88 6.20
CA ASP A 53 -19.31 6.40 6.31
C ASP A 53 -19.81 6.11 7.74
N GLU A 54 -19.88 7.14 8.58
CA GLU A 54 -20.27 7.01 9.98
C GLU A 54 -21.70 6.48 10.15
N ASN A 55 -22.63 6.87 9.26
CA ASN A 55 -24.02 6.42 9.32
C ASN A 55 -24.15 4.91 9.09
N LEU A 56 -23.22 4.35 8.31
CA LEU A 56 -23.15 2.92 8.02
C LEU A 56 -22.17 2.18 8.93
N GLY A 57 -21.53 2.87 9.87
CA GLY A 57 -20.48 2.31 10.73
C GLY A 57 -19.31 1.72 9.92
N ILE A 58 -18.94 2.40 8.83
CA ILE A 58 -17.82 2.03 7.96
C ILE A 58 -16.63 2.91 8.34
N GLU A 59 -15.53 2.29 8.76
CA GLU A 59 -14.36 3.07 9.16
C GLU A 59 -13.66 3.73 7.96
N ARG A 60 -13.08 4.91 8.19
CA ARG A 60 -12.21 5.57 7.22
C ARG A 60 -10.87 4.84 7.14
N LYS A 61 -10.59 4.22 5.99
CA LYS A 61 -9.38 3.38 5.76
C LYS A 61 -8.27 4.14 5.06
N PHE A 62 -8.60 5.25 4.39
CA PHE A 62 -7.66 6.09 3.68
C PHE A 62 -7.97 7.58 3.88
N VAL A 63 -6.93 8.37 4.12
CA VAL A 63 -7.02 9.83 4.24
C VAL A 63 -6.63 10.45 2.91
N ALA A 64 -7.63 10.97 2.19
CA ALA A 64 -7.45 11.72 0.97
C ALA A 64 -8.62 12.68 0.71
N ASP A 65 -8.42 13.56 -0.26
CA ASP A 65 -9.50 14.33 -0.87
C ASP A 65 -10.49 13.37 -1.55
N ARG A 66 -11.78 13.58 -1.28
CA ARG A 66 -12.87 12.81 -1.89
C ARG A 66 -12.78 12.83 -3.42
N ALA A 67 -12.51 13.99 -4.02
CA ALA A 67 -12.42 14.15 -5.46
C ALA A 67 -11.31 13.29 -6.07
N MET A 68 -10.20 13.08 -5.35
CA MET A 68 -9.10 12.19 -5.77
C MET A 68 -9.57 10.73 -5.84
N VAL A 69 -10.24 10.26 -4.79
CA VAL A 69 -10.76 8.89 -4.73
C VAL A 69 -11.83 8.68 -5.81
N THR A 70 -12.74 9.64 -5.99
CA THR A 70 -13.75 9.58 -7.05
C THR A 70 -13.12 9.49 -8.44
N ARG A 71 -12.09 10.29 -8.74
CA ARG A 71 -11.37 10.21 -10.04
C ARG A 71 -10.76 8.84 -10.28
N ILE A 72 -10.12 8.24 -9.28
CA ILE A 72 -9.55 6.88 -9.38
C ILE A 72 -10.65 5.86 -9.69
N ILE A 73 -11.76 5.90 -8.95
CA ILE A 73 -12.86 4.95 -9.13
C ILE A 73 -13.49 5.11 -10.51
N ILE A 74 -13.72 6.34 -10.97
CA ILE A 74 -14.28 6.61 -12.29
C ILE A 74 -13.31 6.18 -13.39
N SER A 75 -12.00 6.40 -13.25
CA SER A 75 -11.00 5.87 -14.17
C SER A 75 -11.11 4.36 -14.33
N LEU A 76 -11.27 3.63 -13.21
CA LEU A 76 -11.42 2.17 -13.23
C LEU A 76 -12.75 1.69 -13.84
N CYS A 77 -13.78 2.55 -13.91
CA CYS A 77 -15.02 2.27 -14.64
C CYS A 77 -14.83 2.36 -16.16
N THR A 78 -13.73 2.97 -16.62
CA THR A 78 -13.36 3.01 -18.03
C THR A 78 -12.49 1.82 -18.41
N ASN A 79 -12.21 1.67 -19.71
CA ASN A 79 -11.26 0.68 -20.21
C ASN A 79 -9.79 1.12 -20.05
N ARG A 80 -9.48 2.07 -19.16
CA ARG A 80 -8.10 2.45 -18.83
C ARG A 80 -7.71 1.91 -17.48
N GLY A 81 -6.47 1.47 -17.35
CA GLY A 81 -5.93 1.16 -16.02
C GLY A 81 -5.69 2.43 -15.22
N CYS A 82 -5.49 2.29 -13.92
CA CYS A 82 -5.10 3.39 -13.05
C CYS A 82 -3.62 3.23 -12.64
N LEU A 83 -2.87 4.32 -12.62
CA LEU A 83 -1.51 4.38 -12.11
C LEU A 83 -1.43 5.34 -10.93
N LEU A 84 -1.23 4.78 -9.74
CA LEU A 84 -1.02 5.52 -8.50
C LEU A 84 0.46 5.87 -8.38
N VAL A 85 0.78 7.17 -8.41
CA VAL A 85 2.16 7.66 -8.33
C VAL A 85 2.35 8.50 -7.08
N GLY A 86 3.49 8.40 -6.41
CA GLY A 86 3.79 9.26 -5.27
C GLY A 86 4.99 8.76 -4.49
N GLU A 87 5.47 9.57 -3.55
CA GLU A 87 6.64 9.23 -2.74
C GLU A 87 6.48 7.88 -2.00
N PRO A 88 7.57 7.18 -1.64
CA PRO A 88 7.50 6.00 -0.80
C PRO A 88 6.72 6.26 0.50
N GLY A 89 5.91 5.29 0.92
CA GLY A 89 5.16 5.39 2.17
C GLY A 89 3.91 6.27 2.15
N THR A 90 3.45 6.73 0.98
CA THR A 90 2.13 7.40 0.80
C THR A 90 0.95 6.41 0.69
N ALA A 91 1.13 5.17 1.14
CA ALA A 91 0.10 4.13 1.19
C ALA A 91 -0.56 3.75 -0.17
N LYS A 92 0.14 3.94 -1.30
CA LYS A 92 -0.31 3.55 -2.65
C LYS A 92 -0.75 2.09 -2.75
N SER A 93 0.08 1.16 -2.26
CA SER A 93 -0.23 -0.26 -2.29
C SER A 93 -1.44 -0.61 -1.39
N TRP A 94 -1.63 0.13 -0.30
CA TRP A 94 -2.81 -0.04 0.55
C TRP A 94 -4.09 0.44 -0.15
N LEU A 95 -4.05 1.62 -0.78
CA LEU A 95 -5.17 2.12 -1.58
C LEU A 95 -5.51 1.16 -2.74
N SER A 96 -4.49 0.66 -3.45
CA SER A 96 -4.63 -0.36 -4.48
C SER A 96 -5.32 -1.62 -3.95
N GLU A 97 -4.93 -2.10 -2.77
CA GLU A 97 -5.57 -3.24 -2.12
C GLU A 97 -7.05 -2.99 -1.80
N LEU A 98 -7.37 -1.84 -1.20
CA LEU A 98 -8.73 -1.47 -0.83
C LEU A 98 -9.64 -1.37 -2.06
N LEU A 99 -9.17 -0.74 -3.14
CA LEU A 99 -9.90 -0.61 -4.39
C LEU A 99 -10.24 -1.99 -4.96
N VAL A 100 -9.23 -2.86 -5.11
CA VAL A 100 -9.44 -4.19 -5.70
C VAL A 100 -10.28 -5.09 -4.79
N ALA A 101 -10.14 -4.99 -3.47
CA ALA A 101 -10.98 -5.70 -2.51
C ALA A 101 -12.45 -5.27 -2.59
N ALA A 102 -12.75 -3.98 -2.75
CA ALA A 102 -14.12 -3.51 -2.90
C ALA A 102 -14.71 -3.86 -4.28
N ILE A 103 -13.92 -3.68 -5.34
CA ILE A 103 -14.39 -3.83 -6.73
C ILE A 103 -14.50 -5.29 -7.13
N SER A 104 -13.44 -6.08 -6.97
CA SER A 104 -13.39 -7.49 -7.41
C SER A 104 -13.55 -8.50 -6.27
N GLY A 105 -13.38 -8.06 -5.03
CA GLY A 105 -13.47 -8.91 -3.83
C GLY A 105 -12.42 -10.00 -3.76
N ASN A 106 -11.30 -9.78 -4.44
CA ASN A 106 -10.07 -10.55 -4.33
C ASN A 106 -8.90 -9.64 -4.67
N SER A 107 -8.16 -9.17 -3.68
CA SER A 107 -7.00 -8.29 -3.89
C SER A 107 -5.68 -9.05 -4.05
N THR A 108 -5.70 -10.38 -4.12
CA THR A 108 -4.48 -11.20 -4.13
C THR A 108 -3.91 -11.45 -5.53
N LEU A 109 -4.60 -11.01 -6.59
CA LEU A 109 -4.06 -11.01 -7.95
C LEU A 109 -3.05 -9.86 -8.06
N THR A 110 -1.80 -10.13 -7.69
CA THR A 110 -0.75 -9.11 -7.61
C THR A 110 0.50 -9.54 -8.39
N LEU A 111 1.05 -8.59 -9.15
CA LEU A 111 2.36 -8.67 -9.80
C LEU A 111 3.29 -7.64 -9.16
N GLN A 112 4.56 -8.02 -8.98
CA GLN A 112 5.61 -7.10 -8.53
C GLN A 112 6.56 -6.85 -9.70
N GLY A 113 6.73 -5.58 -10.09
CA GLY A 113 7.55 -5.23 -11.26
C GLY A 113 9.00 -5.68 -11.19
N GLY A 114 9.60 -5.70 -10.00
CA GLY A 114 10.98 -6.18 -9.80
C GLY A 114 11.14 -7.71 -9.81
N ALA A 115 10.05 -8.48 -9.85
CA ALA A 115 10.10 -9.95 -9.76
C ALA A 115 9.89 -10.66 -11.10
N VAL A 116 9.38 -9.95 -12.11
CA VAL A 116 9.06 -10.53 -13.43
C VAL A 116 10.11 -10.09 -14.43
N THR A 117 10.71 -11.04 -15.14
CA THR A 117 11.78 -10.76 -16.10
C THR A 117 11.46 -11.21 -17.53
N GLN A 118 10.39 -11.99 -17.72
CA GLN A 118 10.02 -12.56 -19.01
C GLN A 118 8.52 -12.38 -19.29
N VAL A 119 8.15 -12.17 -20.55
CA VAL A 119 6.75 -11.99 -20.98
C VAL A 119 5.93 -13.23 -20.67
N GLN A 120 6.52 -14.43 -20.83
CA GLN A 120 5.85 -15.66 -20.44
C GLN A 120 5.50 -15.64 -18.94
N GLN A 121 6.45 -15.38 -18.04
CA GLN A 121 6.17 -15.28 -16.60
C GLN A 121 5.12 -14.22 -16.25
N LEU A 122 5.05 -13.13 -17.01
CA LEU A 122 4.03 -12.10 -16.85
C LEU A 122 2.62 -12.64 -17.15
N LEU A 123 2.49 -13.57 -18.09
CA LEU A 123 1.21 -14.09 -18.60
C LEU A 123 0.85 -15.47 -18.05
N TYR A 124 1.74 -16.44 -18.15
CA TYR A 124 1.46 -17.83 -17.79
C TYR A 124 2.74 -18.66 -17.58
N GLY A 125 2.57 -19.86 -17.03
CA GLY A 125 3.55 -20.95 -17.06
C GLY A 125 2.89 -22.23 -17.55
N TRP A 126 3.61 -23.34 -17.45
CA TRP A 126 3.12 -24.65 -17.86
C TRP A 126 3.15 -25.65 -16.71
N ASN A 127 2.14 -26.49 -16.63
CA ASN A 127 2.18 -27.71 -15.83
C ASN A 127 3.07 -28.72 -16.57
N PRO A 128 4.24 -29.09 -16.03
CA PRO A 128 5.21 -29.91 -16.75
C PRO A 128 4.69 -31.32 -17.04
N ALA A 129 3.82 -31.87 -16.18
CA ALA A 129 3.29 -33.22 -16.37
C ALA A 129 2.29 -33.27 -17.53
N ILE A 130 1.36 -32.32 -17.58
CA ILE A 130 0.36 -32.25 -18.65
C ILE A 130 1.06 -31.92 -19.98
N LEU A 131 1.97 -30.92 -19.97
CA LEU A 131 2.74 -30.52 -21.15
C LEU A 131 3.53 -31.69 -21.75
N ALA A 132 4.17 -32.52 -20.92
CA ALA A 132 4.91 -33.69 -21.40
C ALA A 132 4.01 -34.78 -21.99
N SER A 133 2.77 -34.92 -21.50
CA SER A 133 1.84 -35.96 -21.92
C SER A 133 0.97 -35.59 -23.12
N GLN A 134 0.58 -34.31 -23.24
CA GLN A 134 -0.42 -33.83 -24.20
C GLN A 134 0.11 -32.73 -25.13
N GLY A 135 1.34 -32.25 -24.91
CA GLY A 135 1.84 -31.06 -25.56
C GLY A 135 1.20 -29.78 -25.01
N PRO A 136 1.44 -28.62 -25.63
CA PRO A 136 0.85 -27.37 -25.21
C PRO A 136 -0.67 -27.36 -25.47
N CYS A 137 -1.45 -27.34 -24.39
CA CYS A 137 -2.91 -27.26 -24.42
C CYS A 137 -3.42 -26.35 -23.30
N TYR A 138 -4.68 -25.95 -23.37
CA TYR A 138 -5.29 -25.08 -22.37
C TYR A 138 -5.22 -25.69 -20.94
N GLU A 139 -5.35 -27.01 -20.81
CA GLU A 139 -5.26 -27.73 -19.52
C GLU A 139 -3.85 -27.69 -18.92
N ALA A 140 -2.81 -27.58 -19.76
CA ALA A 140 -1.45 -27.45 -19.29
C ALA A 140 -1.13 -26.02 -18.80
N LEU A 141 -1.97 -25.04 -19.13
CA LEU A 141 -1.73 -23.63 -18.84
C LEU A 141 -1.83 -23.34 -17.33
N VAL A 142 -0.80 -22.70 -16.78
CA VAL A 142 -0.80 -22.19 -15.41
C VAL A 142 -0.86 -20.66 -15.47
N PRO A 143 -2.05 -20.05 -15.38
CA PRO A 143 -2.19 -18.61 -15.62
C PRO A 143 -1.56 -17.77 -14.50
N SER A 144 -0.84 -16.71 -14.88
CA SER A 144 -0.31 -15.73 -13.94
C SER A 144 -1.45 -14.94 -13.27
N PRO A 145 -1.17 -14.11 -12.26
CA PRO A 145 -2.17 -13.19 -11.71
C PRO A 145 -2.83 -12.30 -12.79
N LEU A 146 -2.08 -11.87 -13.81
CA LEU A 146 -2.59 -11.03 -14.88
C LEU A 146 -3.56 -11.80 -15.77
N LEU A 147 -3.16 -12.97 -16.25
CA LEU A 147 -4.02 -13.78 -17.12
C LEU A 147 -5.24 -14.31 -16.36
N ARG A 148 -5.10 -14.67 -15.07
CA ARG A 148 -6.26 -14.97 -14.21
C ARG A 148 -7.20 -13.80 -14.09
N GLY A 149 -6.69 -12.59 -13.88
CA GLY A 149 -7.51 -11.38 -13.86
C GLY A 149 -8.30 -11.17 -15.15
N MET A 150 -7.66 -11.40 -16.30
CA MET A 150 -8.33 -11.34 -17.60
C MET A 150 -9.42 -12.40 -17.72
N MET A 151 -9.10 -13.67 -17.44
CA MET A 151 -10.02 -14.81 -17.59
C MET A 151 -11.22 -14.72 -16.63
N GLU A 152 -11.03 -14.17 -15.44
CA GLU A 152 -12.04 -14.10 -14.37
C GLU A 152 -12.77 -12.75 -14.31
N GLY A 153 -12.35 -11.75 -15.10
CA GLY A 153 -12.96 -10.42 -15.07
C GLY A 153 -12.69 -9.67 -13.77
N ARG A 154 -11.42 -9.68 -13.31
CA ARG A 154 -11.01 -9.10 -12.02
C ARG A 154 -9.92 -8.06 -12.19
N LEU A 155 -9.90 -7.08 -11.29
CA LEU A 155 -8.80 -6.14 -11.19
C LEU A 155 -7.52 -6.85 -10.75
N VAL A 156 -6.42 -6.45 -11.35
CA VAL A 156 -5.07 -6.93 -11.04
C VAL A 156 -4.25 -5.78 -10.48
N ARG A 157 -3.50 -6.04 -9.42
CA ARG A 157 -2.57 -5.08 -8.82
C ARG A 157 -1.20 -5.25 -9.44
N PHE A 158 -0.61 -4.18 -9.96
CA PHE A 158 0.75 -4.18 -10.48
C PHE A 158 1.62 -3.22 -9.67
N GLU A 159 2.32 -3.77 -8.69
CA GLU A 159 3.12 -2.98 -7.77
C GLU A 159 4.49 -2.66 -8.37
N GLU A 160 4.90 -1.40 -8.24
CA GLU A 160 6.20 -0.87 -8.73
C GLU A 160 6.43 -1.15 -10.23
N ILE A 161 5.44 -0.83 -11.07
CA ILE A 161 5.48 -1.11 -12.52
C ILE A 161 6.71 -0.51 -13.23
N ALA A 162 7.24 0.63 -12.75
CA ALA A 162 8.44 1.26 -13.30
C ALA A 162 9.75 0.52 -13.00
N ARG A 163 9.73 -0.53 -12.17
CA ARG A 163 10.87 -1.45 -11.99
C ARG A 163 10.89 -2.57 -13.02
N CYS A 164 9.81 -2.70 -13.79
CA CYS A 164 9.65 -3.73 -14.80
C CYS A 164 10.45 -3.37 -16.07
N PRO A 165 11.19 -4.31 -16.68
CA PRO A 165 11.86 -4.09 -17.97
C PRO A 165 10.91 -3.57 -19.06
N GLN A 166 11.43 -2.74 -19.97
CA GLN A 166 10.63 -2.09 -21.02
C GLN A 166 9.84 -3.08 -21.88
N MET A 167 10.45 -4.22 -22.26
CA MET A 167 9.80 -5.28 -23.03
C MET A 167 8.52 -5.79 -22.36
N LEU A 168 8.50 -5.88 -21.03
CA LEU A 168 7.32 -6.33 -20.28
C LEU A 168 6.26 -5.23 -20.19
N GLN A 169 6.68 -3.96 -20.09
CA GLN A 169 5.76 -2.82 -20.16
C GLN A 169 5.05 -2.76 -21.51
N ASP A 170 5.79 -3.03 -22.60
CA ASP A 170 5.22 -3.03 -23.95
C ASP A 170 4.27 -4.23 -24.17
N ALA A 171 4.53 -5.37 -23.55
CA ALA A 171 3.61 -6.52 -23.55
C ALA A 171 2.26 -6.21 -22.89
N LEU A 172 2.18 -5.22 -21.99
CA LEU A 172 0.92 -4.77 -21.40
C LEU A 172 0.06 -3.95 -22.37
N LEU A 173 0.63 -3.41 -23.46
CA LEU A 173 -0.09 -2.50 -24.34
C LEU A 173 -1.25 -3.19 -25.06
N SER A 174 -1.03 -4.39 -25.61
CA SER A 174 -2.09 -5.19 -26.24
C SER A 174 -3.15 -5.61 -25.21
N ILE A 175 -2.72 -5.98 -24.00
CA ILE A 175 -3.61 -6.38 -22.90
C ILE A 175 -4.52 -5.25 -22.46
N LEU A 176 -4.01 -4.01 -22.40
CA LEU A 176 -4.79 -2.84 -21.98
C LEU A 176 -5.62 -2.25 -23.12
N SER A 177 -5.18 -2.39 -24.37
CA SER A 177 -5.86 -1.81 -25.54
C SER A 177 -6.89 -2.77 -26.13
N ASP A 178 -6.45 -3.97 -26.50
CA ASP A 178 -7.20 -4.93 -27.30
C ASP A 178 -7.88 -5.99 -26.42
N ARG A 179 -7.53 -6.03 -25.12
CA ARG A 179 -8.12 -6.94 -24.13
C ARG A 179 -7.99 -8.42 -24.53
N VAL A 180 -6.91 -8.76 -25.24
CA VAL A 180 -6.61 -10.10 -25.73
C VAL A 180 -5.16 -10.49 -25.44
N VAL A 181 -4.94 -11.76 -25.12
CA VAL A 181 -3.64 -12.42 -25.11
C VAL A 181 -3.68 -13.57 -26.10
N VAL A 182 -2.68 -13.65 -26.97
CA VAL A 182 -2.51 -14.78 -27.89
C VAL A 182 -1.36 -15.64 -27.38
N ILE A 183 -1.64 -16.92 -27.15
CA ILE A 183 -0.71 -17.97 -26.73
C ILE A 183 -0.45 -18.87 -27.93
N PRO A 184 0.58 -18.56 -28.75
CA PRO A 184 0.79 -19.23 -30.03
C PRO A 184 1.11 -20.72 -29.89
N GLU A 185 1.55 -21.16 -28.71
CA GLU A 185 1.83 -22.57 -28.44
C GLU A 185 0.55 -23.43 -28.42
N ILE A 186 -0.61 -22.86 -28.08
CA ILE A 186 -1.89 -23.57 -28.04
C ILE A 186 -2.54 -23.48 -29.42
N ALA A 187 -2.92 -24.64 -29.98
CA ALA A 187 -3.54 -24.70 -31.30
C ALA A 187 -4.98 -24.17 -31.31
N GLY A 188 -5.36 -23.50 -32.40
CA GLY A 188 -6.72 -23.04 -32.64
C GLY A 188 -7.14 -21.87 -31.75
N ASP A 189 -8.46 -21.72 -31.58
CA ASP A 189 -9.05 -20.58 -30.87
C ASP A 189 -8.78 -20.62 -29.35
N ASP A 190 -8.41 -21.77 -28.79
CA ASP A 190 -8.07 -21.95 -27.38
C ASP A 190 -6.81 -21.16 -26.96
N GLY A 191 -5.95 -20.82 -27.92
CA GLY A 191 -4.80 -19.93 -27.71
C GLY A 191 -5.18 -18.45 -27.64
N ILE A 192 -6.44 -18.07 -27.87
CA ILE A 192 -6.90 -16.69 -27.87
C ILE A 192 -7.70 -16.41 -26.60
N ILE A 193 -7.07 -15.75 -25.63
CA ILE A 193 -7.68 -15.42 -24.34
C ILE A 193 -8.19 -13.99 -24.35
N LEU A 194 -9.51 -13.83 -24.34
CA LEU A 194 -10.19 -12.54 -24.19
C LEU A 194 -10.42 -12.21 -22.71
N ALA A 195 -10.19 -10.96 -22.34
CA ALA A 195 -10.54 -10.49 -21.00
C ALA A 195 -12.06 -10.42 -20.82
N ARG A 196 -12.54 -10.90 -19.67
CA ARG A 196 -13.94 -10.77 -19.26
C ARG A 196 -14.20 -9.38 -18.70
N GLU A 197 -15.47 -8.98 -18.75
CA GLU A 197 -15.94 -7.75 -18.10
C GLU A 197 -15.55 -7.72 -16.62
N GLY A 198 -15.09 -6.57 -16.16
CA GLY A 198 -14.52 -6.39 -14.81
C GLY A 198 -12.99 -6.52 -14.75
N PHE A 199 -12.31 -6.95 -15.82
CA PHE A 199 -10.85 -6.91 -15.86
C PHE A 199 -10.31 -5.49 -16.00
N ASN A 200 -9.41 -5.08 -15.10
CA ASN A 200 -8.61 -3.87 -15.26
C ASN A 200 -7.31 -3.90 -14.43
N LEU A 201 -6.47 -2.88 -14.56
CA LEU A 201 -5.18 -2.80 -13.86
C LEU A 201 -5.17 -1.63 -12.86
N VAL A 202 -4.71 -1.88 -11.64
CA VAL A 202 -4.32 -0.85 -10.66
C VAL A 202 -2.82 -0.97 -10.44
N ALA A 203 -2.06 -0.06 -11.04
CA ALA A 203 -0.60 -0.04 -10.97
C ALA A 203 -0.09 0.99 -9.94
N THR A 204 1.09 0.76 -9.39
CA THR A 204 1.77 1.71 -8.50
C THR A 204 3.18 2.05 -8.99
N SER A 205 3.62 3.29 -8.75
CA SER A 205 5.01 3.71 -8.95
C SER A 205 5.44 4.74 -7.91
N ASN A 206 6.71 4.76 -7.54
CA ASN A 206 7.26 5.76 -6.61
C ASN A 206 7.51 7.12 -7.28
N SER A 207 7.58 7.15 -8.60
CA SER A 207 7.76 8.37 -9.39
C SER A 207 7.27 8.14 -10.83
N VAL A 208 6.94 9.22 -11.53
CA VAL A 208 6.55 9.15 -12.96
C VAL A 208 7.78 8.89 -13.84
N ASP A 209 8.96 9.38 -13.40
CA ASP A 209 10.15 9.51 -14.26
C ASP A 209 11.45 8.96 -13.63
N ALA A 210 11.42 8.41 -12.41
CA ALA A 210 12.62 7.96 -11.69
C ALA A 210 12.49 6.51 -11.16
N GLY A 211 12.06 5.60 -12.03
CA GLY A 211 12.26 4.16 -11.84
C GLY A 211 13.64 3.72 -12.35
N VAL A 212 13.95 2.43 -12.25
CA VAL A 212 15.10 1.84 -12.97
C VAL A 212 14.88 1.94 -14.49
N HIS A 213 13.61 1.90 -14.91
CA HIS A 213 13.19 2.08 -16.29
C HIS A 213 12.21 3.25 -16.39
N GLU A 214 12.46 4.15 -17.34
CA GLU A 214 11.48 5.17 -17.70
C GLU A 214 10.25 4.51 -18.32
N MET A 215 9.05 4.93 -17.91
CA MET A 215 7.82 4.36 -18.45
C MET A 215 7.56 4.85 -19.87
N SER A 216 7.28 3.95 -20.81
CA SER A 216 7.02 4.35 -22.20
C SER A 216 5.80 5.25 -22.33
N ALA A 217 5.90 6.25 -23.21
CA ALA A 217 4.78 7.14 -23.51
C ALA A 217 3.53 6.38 -23.99
N ALA A 218 3.70 5.21 -24.61
CA ALA A 218 2.60 4.33 -25.00
C ALA A 218 1.84 3.80 -23.78
N LEU A 219 2.55 3.29 -22.76
CA LEU A 219 1.92 2.79 -21.54
C LEU A 219 1.30 3.92 -20.73
N LYS A 220 1.97 5.09 -20.65
CA LYS A 220 1.40 6.30 -20.02
C LYS A 220 0.03 6.65 -20.65
N ARG A 221 -0.17 6.51 -21.97
CA ARG A 221 -1.47 6.83 -22.61
C ARG A 221 -2.60 5.81 -22.35
N ARG A 222 -2.31 4.66 -21.75
CA ARG A 222 -3.26 3.59 -21.43
C ARG A 222 -3.65 3.53 -19.95
N LEU A 223 -2.98 4.34 -19.13
CA LEU A 223 -3.22 4.46 -17.69
C LEU A 223 -3.63 5.89 -17.36
N ASP A 224 -4.65 6.07 -16.53
CA ASP A 224 -4.92 7.37 -15.94
C ASP A 224 -4.08 7.54 -14.67
N PHE A 225 -3.46 8.70 -14.54
CA PHE A 225 -2.51 9.00 -13.46
C PHE A 225 -3.23 9.66 -12.30
N GLU A 226 -2.99 9.17 -11.10
CA GLU A 226 -3.35 9.89 -9.87
C GLU A 226 -2.15 10.00 -8.94
N GLU A 227 -1.85 11.23 -8.52
CA GLU A 227 -0.74 11.52 -7.63
C GLU A 227 -1.20 11.40 -6.17
N ILE A 228 -0.67 10.40 -5.47
CA ILE A 228 -0.91 10.15 -4.05
C ILE A 228 0.14 10.90 -3.23
N ARG A 229 -0.27 12.04 -2.69
CA ARG A 229 0.57 12.91 -1.86
C ARG A 229 0.58 12.49 -0.39
N PRO A 230 1.64 12.82 0.36
CA PRO A 230 1.64 12.67 1.81
C PRO A 230 0.49 13.42 2.48
N ILE A 231 0.08 12.94 3.66
CA ILE A 231 -0.98 13.58 4.45
C ILE A 231 -0.48 14.97 4.88
N LYS A 232 -1.23 16.01 4.48
CA LYS A 232 -0.87 17.41 4.78
C LYS A 232 -1.21 17.82 6.20
N ASN A 233 -2.35 17.33 6.71
CA ASN A 233 -2.88 17.75 8.00
C ASN A 233 -2.33 16.85 9.11
N LEU A 234 -1.54 17.42 10.01
CA LEU A 234 -0.89 16.68 11.10
C LEU A 234 -1.91 15.92 11.99
N PRO A 235 -3.04 16.50 12.43
CA PRO A 235 -4.12 15.77 13.09
C PRO A 235 -4.59 14.50 12.37
N ASP A 236 -4.74 14.54 11.04
CA ASP A 236 -5.13 13.36 10.26
C ASP A 236 -4.00 12.31 10.25
N GLU A 237 -2.74 12.75 10.14
CA GLU A 237 -1.56 11.88 10.19
C GLU A 237 -1.41 11.21 11.57
N ILE A 238 -1.58 11.95 12.66
CA ILE A 238 -1.64 11.42 14.03
C ILE A 238 -2.76 10.38 14.16
N GLY A 239 -3.95 10.70 13.62
CA GLY A 239 -5.09 9.78 13.63
C GLY A 239 -4.83 8.47 12.88
N VAL A 240 -4.09 8.51 11.77
CA VAL A 240 -3.63 7.31 11.04
C VAL A 240 -2.64 6.52 11.89
N VAL A 241 -1.60 7.17 12.42
CA VAL A 241 -0.58 6.48 13.22
C VAL A 241 -1.19 5.81 14.45
N LEU A 242 -2.05 6.52 15.20
CA LEU A 242 -2.72 5.96 16.38
C LEU A 242 -3.54 4.72 16.05
N ARG A 243 -4.39 4.81 15.01
CA ARG A 243 -5.28 3.71 14.62
C ARG A 243 -4.49 2.49 14.16
N ASP A 244 -3.47 2.68 13.34
CA ASP A 244 -2.73 1.58 12.75
C ASP A 244 -1.79 0.91 13.75
N VAL A 245 -1.16 1.69 14.65
CA VAL A 245 -0.39 1.16 15.77
C VAL A 245 -1.29 0.37 16.72
N LYS A 246 -2.50 0.87 17.02
CA LYS A 246 -3.47 0.15 17.86
C LYS A 246 -3.82 -1.21 17.25
N LYS A 247 -4.17 -1.23 15.95
CA LYS A 247 -4.46 -2.49 15.22
C LYS A 247 -3.25 -3.45 15.22
N ALA A 248 -2.04 -2.92 15.03
CA ALA A 248 -0.81 -3.73 15.08
C ALA A 248 -0.56 -4.31 16.48
N ASN A 249 -0.74 -3.51 17.53
CA ASN A 249 -0.58 -3.93 18.93
C ASN A 249 -1.61 -5.01 19.32
N GLU A 250 -2.89 -4.80 18.99
CA GLU A 250 -3.96 -5.78 19.23
C GLU A 250 -3.66 -7.11 18.56
N ARG A 251 -3.20 -7.07 17.31
CA ARG A 251 -2.83 -8.27 16.56
C ARG A 251 -1.65 -9.01 17.17
N ALA A 252 -0.66 -8.27 17.68
CA ALA A 252 0.48 -8.84 18.38
C ALA A 252 0.16 -9.25 19.82
N GLY A 253 -1.08 -9.03 20.30
CA GLY A 253 -1.53 -9.43 21.62
C GLY A 253 -1.05 -8.54 22.76
N LEU A 254 -0.62 -7.31 22.46
CA LEU A 254 -0.13 -6.36 23.46
C LEU A 254 -1.32 -5.81 24.25
N LYS A 255 -1.23 -5.87 25.58
CA LYS A 255 -2.26 -5.32 26.48
C LYS A 255 -1.70 -4.08 27.18
N MET A 256 -1.37 -3.06 26.39
CA MET A 256 -0.86 -1.78 26.87
C MET A 256 -1.65 -0.62 26.28
N GLU A 257 -1.76 0.47 27.03
CA GLU A 257 -2.34 1.70 26.53
C GLU A 257 -1.32 2.48 25.70
N LEU A 258 -1.80 3.07 24.60
CA LEU A 258 -1.00 3.95 23.77
C LEU A 258 -1.04 5.37 24.34
N ASP A 259 0.13 5.92 24.66
CA ASP A 259 0.25 7.31 25.05
C ASP A 259 0.11 8.21 23.80
N THR A 260 -1.02 8.90 23.69
CA THR A 260 -1.34 9.74 22.54
C THR A 260 -0.36 10.88 22.35
N LYS A 261 0.22 11.43 23.43
CA LYS A 261 1.18 12.53 23.34
C LYS A 261 2.52 12.06 22.78
N LEU A 262 2.93 10.83 23.08
CA LEU A 262 4.14 10.25 22.48
C LEU A 262 3.96 10.00 20.98
N ILE A 263 2.77 9.57 20.56
CA ILE A 263 2.45 9.41 19.13
C ILE A 263 2.37 10.76 18.42
N GLU A 264 1.83 11.79 19.08
CA GLU A 264 1.84 13.16 18.58
C GLU A 264 3.27 13.69 18.37
N VAL A 265 4.17 13.48 19.35
CA VAL A 265 5.60 13.82 19.21
C VAL A 265 6.21 13.11 18.00
N LEU A 266 6.03 11.80 17.88
CA LEU A 266 6.54 11.01 16.75
C LEU A 266 6.04 11.53 15.40
N ALA A 267 4.72 11.68 15.25
CA ALA A 267 4.10 12.12 14.01
C ALA A 267 4.55 13.55 13.66
N THR A 268 4.65 14.45 14.65
CA THR A 268 5.13 15.82 14.46
C THR A 268 6.58 15.81 13.96
N MET A 269 7.47 15.06 14.60
CA MET A 269 8.87 14.97 14.16
C MET A 269 8.98 14.46 12.73
N PHE A 270 8.28 13.38 12.39
CA PHE A 270 8.29 12.81 11.05
C PHE A 270 7.73 13.80 10.02
N HIS A 271 6.63 14.48 10.35
CA HIS A 271 6.01 15.47 9.49
C HIS A 271 6.96 16.64 9.18
N GLU A 272 7.57 17.23 10.22
CA GLU A 272 8.46 18.38 10.08
C GLU A 272 9.75 18.02 9.34
N LEU A 273 10.34 16.86 9.67
CA LEU A 273 11.56 16.37 9.03
C LEU A 273 11.34 15.93 7.57
N ARG A 274 10.17 15.39 7.23
CA ARG A 274 9.79 15.08 5.84
C ARG A 274 9.67 16.35 5.00
N ASN A 275 9.08 17.40 5.57
CA ASN A 275 8.80 18.64 4.85
C ASN A 275 9.98 19.63 4.88
N GLY A 276 10.94 19.45 5.79
CA GLY A 276 12.00 20.45 6.02
C GLY A 276 11.44 21.77 6.55
N GLN A 277 10.28 21.73 7.20
CA GLN A 277 9.58 22.89 7.73
C GLN A 277 8.81 22.52 8.98
N THR A 278 8.88 23.36 10.01
CA THR A 278 8.13 23.19 11.25
C THR A 278 6.65 23.55 11.06
N MET A 279 5.81 23.16 12.02
CA MET A 279 4.36 23.46 11.98
C MET A 279 4.03 24.96 11.98
N ASP A 280 4.91 25.80 12.55
CA ASP A 280 4.82 27.27 12.53
C ASP A 280 5.51 27.91 11.31
N GLY A 281 5.96 27.11 10.33
CA GLY A 281 6.46 27.58 9.04
C GLY A 281 7.96 27.88 8.98
N ARG A 282 8.73 27.62 10.05
CA ARG A 282 10.19 27.84 10.04
C ARG A 282 10.89 26.72 9.29
N SER A 283 11.82 27.09 8.42
CA SER A 283 12.64 26.11 7.70
C SER A 283 13.49 25.28 8.65
N THR A 284 13.61 23.99 8.39
CA THR A 284 14.47 23.06 9.12
C THR A 284 15.11 22.04 8.17
N SER A 285 15.93 21.14 8.71
CA SER A 285 16.60 20.12 7.91
C SER A 285 15.60 19.07 7.41
N ARG A 286 15.65 18.79 6.10
CA ARG A 286 14.84 17.73 5.46
C ARG A 286 15.57 16.39 5.49
N LEU A 287 14.88 15.33 5.92
CA LEU A 287 15.32 13.93 5.83
C LEU A 287 14.63 13.23 4.65
N ALA A 288 15.16 12.08 4.24
CA ALA A 288 14.61 11.32 3.11
C ALA A 288 13.13 10.95 3.34
N GLY A 289 12.29 11.13 2.30
CA GLY A 289 10.84 10.96 2.41
C GLY A 289 10.41 9.54 2.82
N ALA A 290 11.16 8.50 2.42
CA ALA A 290 10.87 7.12 2.80
C ALA A 290 11.05 6.88 4.31
N ALA A 291 12.16 7.39 4.88
CA ALA A 291 12.48 7.26 6.29
C ALA A 291 11.53 8.05 7.21
N MET A 292 10.90 9.11 6.67
CA MET A 292 9.96 9.98 7.39
C MET A 292 8.51 9.81 6.92
N SER A 293 8.15 8.63 6.43
CA SER A 293 6.79 8.33 5.97
C SER A 293 5.84 7.99 7.12
N THR A 294 4.53 8.14 6.90
CA THR A 294 3.50 7.75 7.89
C THR A 294 3.56 6.26 8.21
N ALA A 295 3.85 5.41 7.21
CA ALA A 295 4.03 3.97 7.41
C ALA A 295 5.25 3.64 8.28
N GLU A 296 6.33 4.40 8.13
CA GLU A 296 7.51 4.25 9.00
C GLU A 296 7.21 4.72 10.43
N ALA A 297 6.44 5.81 10.62
CA ALA A 297 5.99 6.23 11.94
C ALA A 297 5.16 5.13 12.65
N VAL A 298 4.24 4.47 11.94
CA VAL A 298 3.50 3.30 12.49
C VAL A 298 4.46 2.19 12.91
N SER A 299 5.47 1.89 12.08
CA SER A 299 6.45 0.84 12.35
C SER A 299 7.32 1.16 13.58
N VAL A 300 7.78 2.42 13.69
CA VAL A 300 8.56 2.93 14.83
C VAL A 300 7.76 2.88 16.13
N ALA A 301 6.51 3.36 16.12
CA ALA A 301 5.65 3.32 17.30
C ALA A 301 5.32 1.89 17.73
N HIS A 302 5.01 1.01 16.77
CA HIS A 302 4.74 -0.40 17.08
C HIS A 302 5.97 -1.11 17.66
N ALA A 303 7.17 -0.87 17.10
CA ALA A 303 8.41 -1.40 17.65
C ALA A 303 8.71 -0.88 19.06
N ALA A 304 8.47 0.41 19.31
CA ALA A 304 8.60 1.00 20.65
C ALA A 304 7.61 0.38 21.65
N CYS A 305 6.37 0.09 21.23
CA CYS A 305 5.39 -0.63 22.04
C CYS A 305 5.83 -2.07 22.34
N LEU A 306 6.35 -2.80 21.35
CA LEU A 306 6.88 -4.15 21.54
C LEU A 306 8.05 -4.14 22.53
N ASN A 307 8.98 -3.20 22.39
CA ASN A 307 10.10 -3.04 23.31
C ASN A 307 9.60 -2.79 24.74
N ALA A 308 8.68 -1.84 24.91
CA ALA A 308 8.06 -1.55 26.20
C ALA A 308 7.33 -2.76 26.80
N TRP A 309 6.60 -3.52 25.99
CA TRP A 309 5.86 -4.70 26.43
C TRP A 309 6.77 -5.83 26.89
N TYR A 310 7.80 -6.16 26.11
CA TYR A 310 8.66 -7.30 26.41
C TYR A 310 9.81 -6.98 27.37
N TYR A 311 10.30 -5.74 27.39
CA TYR A 311 11.50 -5.34 28.14
C TYR A 311 11.30 -4.13 29.07
N GLY A 312 10.22 -3.35 28.89
CA GLY A 312 10.01 -2.07 29.58
C GLY A 312 8.84 -2.05 30.58
N GLY A 313 8.36 -3.20 31.04
CA GLY A 313 7.29 -3.28 32.04
C GLY A 313 5.89 -2.84 31.56
N GLY A 314 5.66 -2.81 30.24
CA GLY A 314 4.34 -2.58 29.65
C GLY A 314 3.97 -1.11 29.42
N LYS A 315 4.87 -0.15 29.65
CA LYS A 315 4.64 1.27 29.38
C LYS A 315 5.73 1.85 28.47
N MET A 316 5.32 2.48 27.37
CA MET A 316 6.26 3.15 26.46
C MET A 316 6.79 4.43 27.12
N THR A 317 8.12 4.56 27.18
CA THR A 317 8.80 5.78 27.66
C THR A 317 9.24 6.67 26.50
N VAL A 318 9.53 7.95 26.78
CA VAL A 318 10.13 8.87 25.79
C VAL A 318 11.46 8.31 25.28
N GLU A 319 12.29 7.74 26.16
CA GLU A 319 13.57 7.14 25.79
C GLU A 319 13.41 5.98 24.81
N ASN A 320 12.48 5.05 25.06
CA ASN A 320 12.20 3.97 24.12
C ASN A 320 11.78 4.51 22.74
N LEU A 321 10.92 5.54 22.71
CA LEU A 321 10.49 6.14 21.45
C LEU A 321 11.67 6.76 20.69
N ILE A 322 12.49 7.57 21.36
CA ILE A 322 13.63 8.27 20.72
C ILE A 322 14.66 7.29 20.16
N HIS A 323 14.95 6.19 20.85
CA HIS A 323 15.82 5.14 20.30
C HIS A 323 15.32 4.60 18.95
N HIS A 324 14.02 4.32 18.82
CA HIS A 324 13.44 3.81 17.59
C HIS A 324 13.35 4.89 16.50
N ILE A 325 13.07 6.15 16.87
CA ILE A 325 13.10 7.28 15.93
C ILE A 325 14.50 7.45 15.33
N ILE A 326 15.56 7.44 16.16
CA ILE A 326 16.94 7.58 15.70
C ILE A 326 17.31 6.41 14.77
N GLY A 327 16.97 5.18 15.16
CA GLY A 327 17.22 3.99 14.33
C GLY A 327 16.51 4.05 12.98
N SER A 328 15.33 4.66 12.91
CA SER A 328 14.61 4.90 11.65
C SER A 328 15.23 6.02 10.82
N ALA A 329 15.58 7.13 11.46
CA ALA A 329 16.06 8.33 10.80
C ALA A 329 17.47 8.19 10.22
N LEU A 330 18.31 7.34 10.79
CA LEU A 330 19.74 7.24 10.46
C LEU A 330 20.12 6.00 9.63
N LYS A 331 19.20 5.48 8.81
CA LYS A 331 19.41 4.22 8.05
C LYS A 331 20.37 4.35 6.87
N ASP A 332 20.20 5.38 6.04
CA ASP A 332 20.71 5.33 4.67
C ASP A 332 21.76 6.40 4.37
N ASN A 333 21.63 7.62 4.92
CA ASN A 333 22.49 8.75 4.56
C ASN A 333 23.34 9.23 5.75
N PRO A 334 24.69 9.26 5.63
CA PRO A 334 25.58 9.77 6.68
C PRO A 334 25.25 11.21 7.13
N ASP A 335 24.71 12.05 6.24
CA ASP A 335 24.32 13.42 6.55
C ASP A 335 23.09 13.53 7.45
N ASP A 336 22.25 12.49 7.50
CA ASP A 336 20.99 12.51 8.25
C ASP A 336 21.22 12.70 9.74
N ARG A 337 22.36 12.23 10.25
CA ARG A 337 22.77 12.45 11.66
C ARG A 337 22.94 13.93 11.97
N ARG A 338 23.66 14.65 11.10
CA ARG A 338 23.90 16.09 11.24
C ARG A 338 22.58 16.87 11.15
N ARG A 339 21.70 16.48 10.22
CA ARG A 339 20.37 17.07 10.02
C ARG A 339 19.45 16.87 11.23
N LEU A 340 19.41 15.65 11.77
CA LEU A 340 18.62 15.33 12.95
C LEU A 340 19.12 16.08 14.19
N LYS A 341 20.44 16.14 14.40
CA LYS A 341 21.05 16.92 15.48
C LYS A 341 20.66 18.41 15.39
N HIS A 342 20.75 18.99 14.20
CA HIS A 342 20.32 20.37 13.98
C HIS A 342 18.84 20.58 14.31
N TYR A 343 17.95 19.66 13.88
CA TYR A 343 16.52 19.72 14.23
C TYR A 343 16.28 19.66 15.74
N PHE A 344 17.01 18.81 16.47
CA PHE A 344 16.91 18.77 17.94
C PHE A 344 17.35 20.08 18.60
N GLU A 345 18.41 20.71 18.10
CA GLU A 345 18.93 21.96 18.64
C GLU A 345 18.02 23.16 18.35
N THR A 346 17.49 23.28 17.13
CA THR A 346 16.79 24.49 16.66
C THR A 346 15.28 24.42 16.75
N VAL A 347 14.70 23.21 16.73
CA VAL A 347 13.24 23.02 16.80
C VAL A 347 12.84 22.45 18.15
N VAL A 348 13.36 21.26 18.50
CA VAL A 348 12.96 20.57 19.72
C VAL A 348 13.40 21.33 20.97
N GLY A 349 14.59 21.94 20.95
CA GLY A 349 15.10 22.74 22.07
C GLY A 349 14.25 23.95 22.47
N LEU A 350 13.32 24.39 21.60
CA LEU A 350 12.41 25.49 21.87
C LEU A 350 11.11 25.04 22.54
N ARG A 351 10.74 23.77 22.43
CA ARG A 351 9.55 23.18 23.06
C ARG A 351 9.91 22.76 24.49
N LYS A 352 9.32 23.43 25.49
CA LYS A 352 9.69 23.28 26.90
C LYS A 352 8.69 22.44 27.70
N GLU A 353 7.53 22.23 27.14
CA GLU A 353 6.47 21.40 27.67
C GLU A 353 6.81 19.90 27.56
N TRP A 354 6.24 19.10 28.47
CA TRP A 354 6.29 17.65 28.35
C TRP A 354 5.33 17.19 27.22
N PRO A 355 5.71 16.22 26.35
CA PRO A 355 6.92 15.38 26.42
C PRO A 355 8.19 15.94 25.76
N TRP A 356 8.12 17.08 25.08
CA TRP A 356 9.24 17.64 24.30
C TRP A 356 10.50 17.98 25.11
N SER A 357 10.34 18.43 26.35
CA SER A 357 11.47 18.68 27.25
C SER A 357 12.32 17.43 27.53
N GLU A 358 11.68 16.26 27.69
CA GLU A 358 12.38 14.98 27.84
C GLU A 358 13.00 14.52 26.52
N VAL A 359 12.32 14.73 25.39
CA VAL A 359 12.88 14.45 24.06
C VAL A 359 14.19 15.23 23.86
N TYR A 360 14.20 16.52 24.19
CA TYR A 360 15.41 17.35 24.08
C TYR A 360 16.55 16.89 25.00
N ALA A 361 16.22 16.39 26.18
CA ALA A 361 17.21 15.86 27.11
C ALA A 361 17.98 14.66 26.51
N LEU A 362 17.31 13.86 25.66
CA LEU A 362 17.86 12.68 25.00
C LEU A 362 18.65 12.98 23.72
N ARG A 363 18.91 14.25 23.38
CA ARG A 363 19.72 14.62 22.20
C ARG A 363 21.12 13.99 22.19
N SER A 364 21.65 13.60 23.35
CA SER A 364 22.94 12.92 23.48
C SER A 364 22.95 11.51 22.89
N LEU A 365 21.78 10.94 22.55
CA LEU A 365 21.67 9.67 21.82
C LEU A 365 22.00 9.83 20.33
N ILE A 366 22.08 11.06 19.82
CA ILE A 366 22.44 11.40 18.44
C ILE A 366 23.95 11.71 18.37
N GLN A 367 24.78 10.73 18.77
CA GLN A 367 26.26 10.77 18.66
C GLN A 367 26.89 10.27 17.27
#